data_AF-A0A2H9QU69-F1
#
_entry.id   AF-A0A2H9QU69-F1
#
_cell.length_a   1.000
_cell.length_b   1.000
_cell.length_c   1.000
_cell.angle_alpha   90.00
_cell.angle_beta   90.00
_cell.angle_gamma   90.00
#
_symmetry.space_group_name_H-M   'P 1'
#
loop_
_entity.id
_entity.type
_entity.pdbx_description
1 polymer ?
#
loop_
_entity_poly.entity_id
_entity_poly.type
_entity_poly.pdbx_seq_one_letter_code
_entity_poly.pdbx_strand_id
1 'polypeptide(L)'
;MKLVTKWFGVFLVDENKIVKYELFPKNSSQIAERLKKINDEKILDEEKRLTEGLEIEKGDFSIDCVDYGFTLDLLHDATIELGKMLSSKIPEDRYVIQAVNAIDELNKAVNIMTERFAEWYSYHFPEEKKEKDFMEIIAKYGGEDRTNSENEPLKDIAESIIGLQKTKNRLEKYVEKSMKKLAPNLSYFAGPMIGAKLISLAGGLSRLSVMPSSTIQLLGAEKALFRHLKGGGKSPKHGILLQHPLIHQA
;
A
#
# COMPACT_ATOMS: atom_id res chain seq x y z
N MET A 1 21.43 -37.11 -9.39
CA MET A 1 22.28 -35.90 -9.48
C MET A 1 21.59 -34.72 -8.80
N LYS A 2 22.35 -33.76 -8.29
CA LYS A 2 21.83 -32.56 -7.60
C LYS A 2 22.14 -31.29 -8.39
N LEU A 3 21.14 -30.45 -8.60
CA LEU A 3 21.31 -29.10 -9.13
C LEU A 3 21.55 -28.13 -7.98
N VAL A 4 22.63 -27.36 -8.08
CA VAL A 4 23.02 -26.36 -7.08
C VAL A 4 23.18 -25.03 -7.81
N THR A 5 22.29 -24.09 -7.48
CA THR A 5 22.30 -22.74 -8.07
C THR A 5 22.91 -21.77 -7.05
N LYS A 6 24.00 -21.11 -7.44
CA LYS A 6 24.65 -20.06 -6.65
C LYS A 6 24.58 -18.74 -7.42
N TRP A 7 24.94 -17.63 -6.76
CA TRP A 7 24.88 -16.30 -7.36
C TRP A 7 25.83 -16.11 -8.56
N PHE A 8 26.83 -16.98 -8.72
CA PHE A 8 27.86 -16.91 -9.76
C PHE A 8 27.74 -18.01 -10.83
N GLY A 9 26.78 -18.93 -10.71
CA GLY A 9 26.64 -20.02 -11.67
C GLY A 9 25.70 -21.13 -11.21
N VAL A 10 25.48 -22.07 -12.12
CA VAL A 10 24.69 -23.29 -11.89
C VAL A 10 25.62 -24.50 -11.98
N PHE A 11 25.48 -25.41 -11.03
CA PHE A 11 26.37 -26.55 -10.85
C PHE A 11 25.56 -27.85 -10.77
N LEU A 12 26.05 -28.87 -11.44
CA LEU A 12 25.53 -30.24 -11.36
C LEU A 12 26.50 -31.05 -10.50
N VAL A 13 26.01 -31.54 -9.37
CA VAL A 13 26.79 -32.26 -8.36
C VAL A 13 26.32 -33.70 -8.29
N ASP A 14 27.25 -34.65 -8.32
CA ASP A 14 26.99 -36.07 -8.10
C ASP A 14 27.93 -36.60 -7.02
N GLU A 15 27.40 -37.31 -6.03
CA GLU A 15 28.17 -37.84 -4.88
C GLU A 15 29.18 -36.85 -4.28
N ASN A 16 28.77 -35.58 -4.09
CA ASN A 16 29.60 -34.48 -3.58
C ASN A 16 30.77 -34.04 -4.47
N LYS A 17 30.72 -34.35 -5.77
CA LYS A 17 31.66 -33.85 -6.79
C LYS A 17 30.93 -33.07 -7.86
N ILE A 18 31.53 -31.96 -8.31
CA ILE A 18 30.99 -31.15 -9.41
C ILE A 18 31.27 -31.89 -10.71
N VAL A 19 30.20 -32.28 -11.43
CA VAL A 19 30.27 -33.01 -12.70
C VAL A 19 30.28 -32.04 -13.88
N LYS A 20 29.39 -31.04 -13.83
CA LYS A 20 29.27 -29.98 -14.85
C LYS A 20 28.89 -28.67 -14.18
N TYR A 21 29.26 -27.55 -14.80
CA TYR A 21 28.87 -26.24 -14.33
C TYR A 21 28.74 -25.26 -15.51
N GLU A 22 27.90 -24.25 -15.33
CA GLU A 22 27.76 -23.11 -16.23
C GLU A 22 27.84 -21.83 -15.37
N LEU A 23 28.90 -21.05 -15.59
CA LEU A 23 29.13 -19.81 -14.85
C LEU A 23 28.33 -18.66 -15.44
N PHE A 24 27.90 -17.75 -14.59
CA PHE A 24 27.27 -16.53 -15.07
C PHE A 24 28.30 -15.56 -15.66
N PRO A 25 27.87 -14.67 -16.55
CA PRO A 25 28.74 -13.58 -17.01
C PRO A 25 29.17 -12.72 -15.82
N LYS A 26 30.45 -12.34 -15.77
CA LYS A 26 31.04 -11.51 -14.69
C LYS A 26 30.63 -10.04 -14.82
N ASN A 27 29.33 -9.80 -14.88
CA ASN A 27 28.72 -8.49 -15.00
C ASN A 27 27.62 -8.37 -13.94
N SER A 28 27.71 -7.33 -13.10
CA SER A 28 26.80 -7.11 -11.98
C SER A 28 25.33 -7.03 -12.40
N SER A 29 25.02 -6.34 -13.51
CA SER A 29 23.66 -6.22 -14.02
C SER A 29 23.07 -7.56 -14.45
N GLN A 30 23.86 -8.38 -15.15
CA GLN A 30 23.40 -9.68 -15.64
C GLN A 30 23.26 -10.72 -14.52
N ILE A 31 24.09 -10.62 -13.48
CA ILE A 31 23.96 -11.42 -12.26
C ILE A 31 22.70 -10.99 -11.50
N ALA A 32 22.46 -9.69 -11.35
CA ALA A 32 21.27 -9.16 -10.70
C ALA A 32 19.97 -9.63 -11.36
N GLU A 33 19.91 -9.66 -12.70
CA GLU A 33 18.75 -10.20 -13.43
C GLU A 33 18.48 -11.68 -13.14
N ARG A 34 19.55 -12.49 -13.02
CA ARG A 34 19.43 -13.92 -12.68
C ARG A 34 19.04 -14.12 -11.22
N LEU A 35 19.64 -13.38 -10.30
CA LEU A 35 19.24 -13.36 -8.89
C LEU A 35 17.76 -12.98 -8.73
N LYS A 36 17.28 -12.04 -9.54
CA LYS A 36 15.86 -11.69 -9.60
C LYS A 36 14.99 -12.84 -10.10
N LYS A 37 15.40 -13.55 -11.16
CA LYS A 37 14.70 -14.76 -11.63
C LYS A 37 14.66 -15.84 -10.54
N ILE A 38 15.75 -16.04 -9.81
CA ILE A 38 15.83 -16.99 -8.69
C ILE A 38 14.84 -16.58 -7.58
N ASN A 39 14.80 -15.30 -7.20
CA ASN A 39 13.86 -14.78 -6.20
C ASN A 39 12.39 -14.92 -6.64
N ASP A 40 12.11 -14.79 -7.94
CA ASP A 40 10.80 -15.04 -8.53
C ASP A 40 10.48 -16.55 -8.71
N GLU A 41 11.33 -17.45 -8.21
CA GLU A 41 11.26 -18.91 -8.40
C GLU A 41 11.20 -19.37 -9.88
N LYS A 42 11.71 -18.54 -10.79
CA LYS A 42 11.77 -18.86 -12.23
C LYS A 42 13.02 -19.67 -12.55
N ILE A 43 12.85 -20.67 -13.40
CA ILE A 43 13.94 -21.51 -13.90
C ILE A 43 14.87 -20.67 -14.79
N LEU A 44 16.17 -20.73 -14.53
CA LEU A 44 17.19 -20.06 -15.35
C LEU A 44 17.44 -20.80 -16.67
N ASP A 45 17.97 -20.09 -17.66
CA ASP A 45 18.27 -20.68 -18.96
C ASP A 45 19.46 -21.65 -18.87
N GLU A 46 20.44 -21.32 -18.02
CA GLU A 46 21.57 -22.18 -17.63
C GLU A 46 21.11 -23.45 -16.90
N GLU A 47 20.11 -23.34 -16.01
CA GLU A 47 19.53 -24.50 -15.32
C GLU A 47 18.88 -25.46 -16.32
N LYS A 48 18.14 -24.96 -17.30
CA LYS A 48 17.53 -25.80 -18.35
C LYS A 48 18.59 -26.54 -19.16
N ARG A 49 19.63 -25.84 -19.64
CA ARG A 49 20.70 -26.45 -20.44
C ARG A 49 21.45 -27.55 -19.69
N LEU A 50 21.69 -27.37 -18.39
CA LEU A 50 22.37 -28.37 -17.56
C LEU A 50 21.49 -29.56 -17.17
N THR A 51 20.17 -29.41 -17.25
CA THR A 51 19.19 -30.42 -16.81
C THR A 51 18.53 -31.19 -17.95
N GLU A 52 18.79 -30.81 -19.21
CA GLU A 52 18.23 -31.49 -20.38
C GLU A 52 18.55 -33.00 -20.39
N GLY A 53 17.49 -33.83 -20.28
CA GLY A 53 17.58 -35.29 -20.36
C GLY A 53 18.02 -36.00 -19.07
N LEU A 54 18.05 -35.31 -17.92
CA LEU A 54 18.49 -35.87 -16.64
C LEU A 54 17.42 -35.72 -15.54
N GLU A 55 17.22 -36.75 -14.72
CA GLU A 55 16.45 -36.63 -13.47
C GLU A 55 17.33 -36.00 -12.38
N ILE A 56 16.95 -34.81 -11.92
CA ILE A 56 17.77 -33.99 -11.02
C ILE A 56 16.94 -33.46 -9.86
N GLU A 57 17.49 -33.56 -8.66
CA GLU A 57 16.92 -32.97 -7.45
C GLU A 57 17.61 -31.64 -7.13
N LYS A 58 16.88 -30.66 -6.58
CA LYS A 58 17.52 -29.46 -6.02
C LYS A 58 18.28 -29.86 -4.75
N GLY A 59 19.56 -29.52 -4.69
CA GLY A 59 20.41 -29.78 -3.53
C GLY A 59 21.13 -28.52 -3.06
N ASP A 60 21.79 -28.65 -1.91
CA ASP A 60 22.76 -27.65 -1.44
C ASP A 60 24.15 -28.29 -1.38
N PHE A 61 25.14 -27.52 -1.82
CA PHE A 61 26.55 -27.87 -1.82
C PHE A 61 27.35 -26.58 -1.68
N SER A 62 28.36 -26.58 -0.80
CA SER A 62 29.22 -25.41 -0.61
C SER A 62 30.21 -25.32 -1.77
N ILE A 63 30.21 -24.20 -2.47
CA ILE A 63 31.09 -23.93 -3.60
C ILE A 63 31.65 -22.51 -3.41
N ASP A 64 32.97 -22.39 -3.38
CA ASP A 64 33.63 -21.11 -3.20
C ASP A 64 33.71 -20.34 -4.51
N CYS A 65 33.24 -19.10 -4.48
CA CYS A 65 33.18 -18.23 -5.66
C CYS A 65 34.58 -17.81 -6.16
N VAL A 66 35.58 -17.79 -5.27
CA VAL A 66 36.96 -17.39 -5.58
C VAL A 66 37.61 -18.35 -6.56
N ASP A 67 37.30 -19.65 -6.46
CA ASP A 67 37.84 -20.69 -7.34
C ASP A 67 37.44 -20.49 -8.82
N TYR A 68 36.35 -19.75 -9.05
CA TYR A 68 35.83 -19.43 -10.38
C TYR A 68 36.12 -17.97 -10.79
N GLY A 69 36.93 -17.27 -10.00
CA GLY A 69 37.35 -15.89 -10.23
C GLY A 69 36.21 -14.87 -10.09
N PHE A 70 35.26 -15.13 -9.18
CA PHE A 70 34.25 -14.17 -8.75
C PHE A 70 34.68 -13.54 -7.43
N THR A 71 34.58 -12.22 -7.35
CA THR A 71 34.97 -11.46 -6.16
C THR A 71 33.74 -11.07 -5.34
N LEU A 72 33.94 -10.82 -4.03
CA LEU A 72 32.89 -10.29 -3.17
C LEU A 72 32.44 -8.88 -3.58
N ASP A 73 33.32 -8.09 -4.18
CA ASP A 73 32.97 -6.77 -4.73
C ASP A 73 31.94 -6.90 -5.87
N LEU A 74 32.11 -7.88 -6.75
CA LEU A 74 31.16 -8.14 -7.83
C LEU A 74 29.80 -8.60 -7.28
N LEU A 75 29.80 -9.40 -6.21
CA LEU A 75 28.57 -9.76 -5.50
C LEU A 75 27.91 -8.52 -4.90
N HIS A 76 28.67 -7.65 -4.25
CA HIS A 76 28.17 -6.40 -3.68
C HIS A 76 27.49 -5.54 -4.76
N ASP A 77 28.17 -5.29 -5.88
CA ASP A 77 27.62 -4.52 -7.00
C ASP A 77 26.34 -5.16 -7.56
N ALA A 78 26.34 -6.49 -7.74
CA ALA A 78 25.15 -7.22 -8.21
C ALA A 78 23.98 -7.13 -7.21
N THR A 79 24.25 -7.16 -5.90
CA THR A 79 23.20 -7.00 -4.88
C THR A 79 22.63 -5.58 -4.84
N ILE A 80 23.45 -4.55 -5.08
CA ILE A 80 22.97 -3.17 -5.21
C ILE A 80 22.04 -3.03 -6.42
N GLU A 81 22.47 -3.56 -7.58
CA GLU A 81 21.64 -3.54 -8.80
C GLU A 81 20.33 -4.30 -8.61
N LEU A 82 20.37 -5.48 -7.98
CA LEU A 82 19.17 -6.22 -7.60
C LEU A 82 18.25 -5.40 -6.71
N GLY A 83 18.79 -4.72 -5.70
CA GLY A 83 18.04 -3.84 -4.80
C GLY A 83 17.32 -2.72 -5.55
N LYS A 84 18.00 -2.06 -6.49
CA LYS A 84 17.39 -1.05 -7.37
C LYS A 84 16.24 -1.66 -8.19
N MET A 85 16.46 -2.82 -8.81
CA MET A 85 15.45 -3.51 -9.61
C MET A 85 14.21 -3.90 -8.81
N LEU A 86 14.37 -4.36 -7.56
CA LEU A 86 13.26 -4.71 -6.68
C LEU A 86 12.49 -3.47 -6.21
N SER A 87 13.21 -2.38 -5.87
CA SER A 87 12.59 -1.13 -5.41
C SER A 87 11.78 -0.40 -6.49
N SER A 88 12.12 -0.60 -7.77
CA SER A 88 11.46 0.06 -8.90
C SER A 88 9.98 -0.30 -9.07
N LYS A 89 9.53 -1.47 -8.60
CA LYS A 89 8.12 -1.88 -8.66
C LYS A 89 7.42 -1.48 -7.37
N ILE A 90 6.80 -0.31 -7.36
CA ILE A 90 5.85 0.07 -6.32
C ILE A 90 4.59 -0.80 -6.49
N PRO A 91 4.20 -1.61 -5.49
CA PRO A 91 2.98 -2.39 -5.55
C PRO A 91 1.74 -1.51 -5.77
N GLU A 92 0.78 -1.96 -6.59
CA GLU A 92 -0.38 -1.15 -6.97
C GLU A 92 -1.26 -0.75 -5.77
N ASP A 93 -1.30 -1.59 -4.72
CA ASP A 93 -2.02 -1.30 -3.48
C ASP A 93 -1.46 -0.08 -2.74
N ARG A 94 -0.18 0.27 -2.92
CA ARG A 94 0.41 1.48 -2.32
C ARG A 94 -0.27 2.76 -2.77
N TYR A 95 -0.65 2.86 -4.04
CA TYR A 95 -1.34 4.06 -4.54
C TYR A 95 -2.74 4.19 -3.92
N VAL A 96 -3.43 3.07 -3.73
CA VAL A 96 -4.73 3.03 -3.05
C VAL A 96 -4.60 3.45 -1.59
N ILE A 97 -3.60 2.94 -0.88
CA ILE A 97 -3.31 3.30 0.52
C ILE A 97 -3.09 4.81 0.65
N GLN A 98 -2.25 5.39 -0.22
CA GLN A 98 -1.98 6.83 -0.20
C GLN A 98 -3.24 7.66 -0.51
N ALA A 99 -4.04 7.25 -1.50
CA ALA A 99 -5.27 7.94 -1.85
C ALA A 99 -6.28 7.93 -0.69
N VAL A 100 -6.43 6.81 0.02
CA VAL A 100 -7.33 6.71 1.18
C VAL A 100 -6.85 7.57 2.35
N ASN A 101 -5.55 7.56 2.65
CA ASN A 101 -5.01 8.40 3.71
C ASN A 101 -5.21 9.89 3.38
N ALA A 102 -4.98 10.28 2.13
CA ALA A 102 -5.26 11.63 1.65
C ALA A 102 -6.76 11.99 1.77
N ILE A 103 -7.68 11.06 1.49
CA ILE A 103 -9.12 11.30 1.71
C ILE A 103 -9.41 11.56 3.19
N ASP A 104 -8.82 10.79 4.10
CA ASP A 104 -9.00 10.98 5.55
C ASP A 104 -8.39 12.30 6.05
N GLU A 105 -7.26 12.73 5.48
CA GLU A 105 -6.66 14.05 5.75
C GLU A 105 -7.51 15.19 5.21
N LEU A 106 -8.00 15.07 3.96
CA LEU A 106 -8.91 16.06 3.37
C LEU A 106 -10.22 16.18 4.15
N ASN A 107 -10.77 15.07 4.65
CA ASN A 107 -11.95 15.11 5.52
C ASN A 107 -11.69 15.91 6.79
N LYS A 108 -10.55 15.69 7.46
CA LYS A 108 -10.18 16.45 8.66
C LYS A 108 -9.98 17.93 8.33
N ALA A 109 -9.30 18.23 7.22
CA ALA A 109 -9.07 19.60 6.78
C ALA A 109 -10.38 20.32 6.47
N VAL A 110 -11.30 19.69 5.74
CA VAL A 110 -12.63 20.22 5.46
C VAL A 110 -13.37 20.49 6.77
N ASN A 111 -13.38 19.56 7.72
CA ASN A 111 -14.09 19.77 8.99
C ASN A 111 -13.54 20.96 9.77
N ILE A 112 -12.20 21.05 9.93
CA ILE A 112 -11.56 22.16 10.64
C ILE A 112 -11.85 23.50 9.95
N MET A 113 -11.77 23.54 8.62
CA MET A 113 -12.04 24.74 7.84
C MET A 113 -13.51 25.15 7.91
N THR A 114 -14.45 24.20 7.89
CA THR A 114 -15.88 24.45 8.05
C THR A 114 -16.20 25.00 9.44
N GLU A 115 -15.62 24.44 10.50
CA GLU A 115 -15.77 24.97 11.86
C GLU A 115 -15.22 26.41 11.96
N ARG A 116 -14.05 26.67 11.37
CA ARG A 116 -13.45 28.01 11.33
C ARG A 116 -14.32 29.00 10.55
N PHE A 117 -14.85 28.59 9.40
CA PHE A 117 -15.77 29.38 8.59
C PHE A 117 -17.04 29.71 9.39
N ALA A 118 -17.65 28.71 10.04
CA ALA A 118 -18.86 28.90 10.83
C ALA A 118 -18.66 29.87 12.00
N GLU A 119 -17.54 29.77 12.72
CA GLU A 119 -17.19 30.71 13.80
C GLU A 119 -17.05 32.14 13.27
N TRP A 120 -16.29 32.34 12.20
CA TRP A 120 -16.06 33.66 11.64
C TRP A 120 -17.34 34.26 11.04
N TYR A 121 -18.10 33.47 10.28
CA TYR A 121 -19.40 33.85 9.75
C TYR A 121 -20.37 34.31 10.85
N SER A 122 -20.38 33.61 11.99
CA SER A 122 -21.24 33.93 13.13
C SER A 122 -20.96 35.29 13.77
N TYR A 123 -19.78 35.89 13.60
CA TYR A 123 -19.51 37.26 14.06
C TYR A 123 -20.24 38.30 13.22
N HIS A 124 -20.41 38.03 11.93
CA HIS A 124 -21.11 38.92 11.00
C HIS A 124 -22.63 38.68 11.01
N PHE A 125 -23.06 37.43 11.21
CA PHE A 125 -24.47 37.03 11.18
C PHE A 125 -24.83 36.13 12.37
N PRO A 126 -24.88 36.67 13.61
CA PRO A 126 -25.10 35.89 14.82
C PRO A 126 -26.48 35.20 14.88
N GLU A 127 -27.47 35.69 14.16
CA GLU A 127 -28.83 35.11 14.12
C GLU A 127 -28.94 33.85 13.24
N GLU A 128 -27.99 33.61 12.33
CA GLU A 128 -28.01 32.46 11.41
C GLU A 128 -27.35 31.19 12.00
N LYS A 129 -26.87 31.25 13.24
CA LYS A 129 -26.07 30.19 13.86
C LYS A 129 -26.84 28.91 14.18
N LYS A 130 -28.18 28.97 14.25
CA LYS A 130 -28.96 27.93 14.93
C LYS A 130 -29.40 26.74 14.09
N GLU A 131 -29.49 26.83 12.77
CA GLU A 131 -30.08 25.73 11.99
C GLU A 131 -29.88 25.88 10.47
N LYS A 132 -28.64 26.05 10.01
CA LYS A 132 -28.34 26.00 8.57
C LYS A 132 -27.20 25.04 8.29
N ASP A 133 -27.32 24.31 7.19
CA ASP A 133 -26.20 23.57 6.63
C ASP A 133 -25.16 24.60 6.15
N PHE A 134 -24.11 24.80 6.94
CA PHE A 134 -23.03 25.74 6.61
C PHE A 134 -22.41 25.41 5.25
N MET A 135 -22.55 24.18 4.75
CA MET A 135 -22.15 23.80 3.39
C MET A 135 -22.93 24.56 2.32
N GLU A 136 -24.23 24.81 2.51
CA GLU A 136 -25.05 25.59 1.59
C GLU A 136 -24.67 27.06 1.62
N ILE A 137 -24.32 27.58 2.80
CA ILE A 137 -23.82 28.96 2.97
C ILE A 137 -22.47 29.08 2.27
N ILE A 138 -21.54 28.16 2.54
CA ILE A 138 -20.23 28.08 1.88
C ILE A 138 -20.39 28.00 0.35
N ALA A 139 -21.34 27.20 -0.14
CA ALA A 139 -21.63 27.09 -1.57
C ALA A 139 -22.17 28.39 -2.19
N LYS A 140 -22.97 29.16 -1.44
CA LYS A 140 -23.44 30.49 -1.86
C LYS A 140 -22.32 31.52 -1.86
N TYR A 141 -21.47 31.53 -0.84
CA TYR A 141 -20.34 32.45 -0.73
C TYR A 141 -19.20 32.13 -1.70
N GLY A 142 -18.98 30.85 -2.03
CA GLY A 142 -17.99 30.39 -3.00
C GLY A 142 -18.52 30.30 -4.45
N GLY A 143 -19.73 30.81 -4.72
CA GLY A 143 -20.34 30.89 -6.05
C GLY A 143 -19.99 32.19 -6.80
N GLU A 144 -20.23 32.24 -8.11
CA GLU A 144 -19.88 33.37 -8.99
C GLU A 144 -20.76 34.62 -8.85
N ASP A 145 -21.76 34.65 -7.95
CA ASP A 145 -22.59 35.83 -7.72
C ASP A 145 -21.84 36.91 -6.94
N ARG A 146 -21.24 37.85 -7.70
CA ARG A 146 -20.37 38.94 -7.26
C ARG A 146 -21.10 40.16 -6.71
N THR A 147 -22.17 39.97 -5.94
CA THR A 147 -23.00 41.10 -5.47
C THR A 147 -22.96 41.22 -3.96
N ASN A 148 -21.99 42.02 -3.50
CA ASN A 148 -21.95 42.73 -2.22
C ASN A 148 -21.81 41.90 -0.93
N SER A 149 -20.61 41.39 -0.63
CA SER A 149 -20.25 41.11 0.77
C SER A 149 -18.85 41.63 1.07
N GLU A 150 -18.75 42.51 2.06
CA GLU A 150 -17.55 43.23 2.49
C GLU A 150 -16.43 42.35 3.11
N ASN A 151 -16.48 41.02 2.94
CA ASN A 151 -15.57 40.06 3.61
C ASN A 151 -14.87 39.13 2.60
N GLU A 152 -13.91 39.66 1.84
CA GLU A 152 -13.01 38.86 0.98
C GLU A 152 -12.40 37.63 1.69
N PRO A 153 -11.95 37.70 2.97
CA PRO A 153 -11.34 36.54 3.63
C PRO A 153 -12.28 35.36 3.90
N LEU A 154 -13.57 35.61 4.15
CA LEU A 154 -14.56 34.54 4.34
C LEU A 154 -14.80 33.78 3.03
N LYS A 155 -14.78 34.52 1.91
CA LYS A 155 -14.92 33.95 0.59
C LYS A 155 -13.75 33.03 0.23
N ASP A 156 -12.52 33.45 0.50
CA ASP A 156 -11.33 32.63 0.24
C ASP A 156 -11.37 31.28 0.99
N ILE A 157 -11.84 31.31 2.25
CA ILE A 157 -12.03 30.09 3.05
C ILE A 157 -13.12 29.21 2.43
N ALA A 158 -14.25 29.79 2.03
CA ALA A 158 -15.35 29.06 1.40
C ALA A 158 -14.91 28.37 0.09
N GLU A 159 -14.20 29.11 -0.78
CA GLU A 159 -13.67 28.57 -2.03
C GLU A 159 -12.66 27.44 -1.79
N SER A 160 -11.79 27.60 -0.79
CA SER A 160 -10.85 26.56 -0.37
C SER A 160 -11.56 25.29 0.08
N ILE A 161 -12.60 25.41 0.92
CA ILE A 161 -13.41 24.26 1.38
C ILE A 161 -14.03 23.52 0.19
N ILE A 162 -14.63 24.25 -0.76
CA ILE A 162 -15.22 23.67 -1.97
C ILE A 162 -14.15 22.97 -2.82
N GLY A 163 -12.97 23.58 -2.96
CA GLY A 163 -11.83 22.99 -3.67
C GLY A 163 -11.34 21.68 -3.05
N LEU A 164 -11.24 21.63 -1.71
CA LEU A 164 -10.87 20.43 -0.96
C LEU A 164 -11.92 19.32 -1.14
N GLN A 165 -13.22 19.66 -1.08
CA GLN A 165 -14.31 18.70 -1.31
C GLN A 165 -14.32 18.14 -2.72
N LYS A 166 -14.14 19.00 -3.73
CA LYS A 166 -13.99 18.55 -5.14
C LYS A 166 -12.81 17.58 -5.28
N THR A 167 -11.69 17.87 -4.61
CA THR A 167 -10.50 17.01 -4.63
C THR A 167 -10.75 15.67 -3.95
N LYS A 168 -11.38 15.68 -2.77
CA LYS A 168 -11.82 14.48 -2.05
C LYS A 168 -12.69 13.59 -2.94
N ASN A 169 -13.73 14.16 -3.56
CA ASN A 169 -14.65 13.41 -4.42
C ASN A 169 -13.94 12.79 -5.65
N ARG A 170 -12.90 13.46 -6.19
CA ARG A 170 -12.06 12.90 -7.25
C ARG A 170 -11.25 11.70 -6.75
N LEU A 171 -10.67 11.80 -5.56
CA LEU A 171 -9.90 10.71 -4.95
C LEU A 171 -10.81 9.52 -4.60
N GLU A 172 -12.02 9.74 -4.09
CA GLU A 172 -12.98 8.67 -3.83
C GLU A 172 -13.32 7.89 -5.10
N LYS A 173 -13.60 8.59 -6.21
CA LYS A 173 -13.83 7.97 -7.52
C LYS A 173 -12.60 7.21 -8.03
N TYR A 174 -11.39 7.72 -7.76
CA TYR A 174 -10.15 7.02 -8.10
C TYR A 174 -10.01 5.73 -7.28
N VAL A 175 -10.19 5.78 -5.96
CA VAL A 175 -10.14 4.62 -5.07
C VAL A 175 -11.18 3.59 -5.48
N GLU A 176 -12.41 4.00 -5.81
CA GLU A 176 -13.45 3.09 -6.26
C GLU A 176 -13.02 2.32 -7.53
N LYS A 177 -12.51 3.02 -8.54
CA LYS A 177 -12.05 2.38 -9.79
C LYS A 177 -10.86 1.46 -9.56
N SER A 178 -9.89 1.90 -8.75
CA SER A 178 -8.68 1.14 -8.45
C SER A 178 -9.00 -0.11 -7.63
N MET A 179 -9.88 -0.02 -6.64
CA MET A 179 -10.28 -1.16 -5.80
C MET A 179 -11.04 -2.24 -6.57
N LYS A 180 -11.87 -1.87 -7.55
CA LYS A 180 -12.53 -2.85 -8.43
C LYS A 180 -11.54 -3.68 -9.25
N LYS A 181 -10.36 -3.14 -9.55
CA LYS A 181 -9.27 -3.85 -10.24
C LYS A 181 -8.39 -4.64 -9.28
N LEU A 182 -7.97 -3.99 -8.18
CA LEU A 182 -7.01 -4.52 -7.23
C LEU A 182 -7.58 -5.63 -6.34
N ALA A 183 -8.78 -5.43 -5.79
CA ALA A 183 -9.39 -6.34 -4.82
C ALA A 183 -10.92 -6.40 -5.01
N PRO A 184 -11.41 -7.02 -6.12
CA PRO A 184 -12.83 -7.05 -6.46
C PRO A 184 -13.68 -7.73 -5.39
N ASN A 185 -13.20 -8.84 -4.81
CA ASN A 185 -13.92 -9.59 -3.78
C ASN A 185 -14.09 -8.76 -2.49
N LEU A 186 -13.02 -8.10 -2.04
CA LEU A 186 -13.07 -7.23 -0.86
C LEU A 186 -13.98 -6.02 -1.12
N SER A 187 -13.90 -5.44 -2.32
CA SER A 187 -14.76 -4.33 -2.73
C SER A 187 -16.25 -4.73 -2.80
N TYR A 188 -16.56 -5.99 -3.11
CA TYR A 188 -17.93 -6.49 -3.13
C TYR A 188 -18.51 -6.62 -1.72
N PHE A 189 -17.74 -7.19 -0.78
CA PHE A 189 -18.22 -7.43 0.58
C PHE A 189 -18.22 -6.19 1.47
N ALA A 190 -17.12 -5.43 1.49
CA ALA A 190 -16.97 -4.29 2.40
C ALA A 190 -17.32 -2.95 1.73
N GLY A 191 -17.41 -2.92 0.40
CA GLY A 191 -17.40 -1.68 -0.37
C GLY A 191 -15.98 -1.18 -0.64
N PRO A 192 -15.77 -0.37 -1.70
CA PRO A 192 -14.44 0.09 -2.10
C PRO A 192 -13.72 0.88 -1.02
N MET A 193 -14.42 1.79 -0.32
CA MET A 193 -13.82 2.67 0.68
C MET A 193 -13.39 1.94 1.95
N ILE A 194 -14.24 1.08 2.51
CA ILE A 194 -13.91 0.30 3.70
C ILE A 194 -12.83 -0.72 3.36
N GLY A 195 -12.93 -1.38 2.20
CA GLY A 195 -11.91 -2.31 1.71
C GLY A 195 -10.54 -1.65 1.56
N ALA A 196 -10.49 -0.45 0.98
CA ALA A 196 -9.24 0.28 0.82
C ALA A 196 -8.67 0.73 2.18
N LYS A 197 -9.52 1.11 3.15
CA LYS A 197 -9.08 1.40 4.52
C LYS A 197 -8.55 0.16 5.26
N LEU A 198 -9.16 -1.02 5.06
CA LEU A 198 -8.64 -2.27 5.61
C LEU A 198 -7.24 -2.60 5.07
N ILE A 199 -7.03 -2.41 3.76
CA ILE A 199 -5.71 -2.57 3.13
C ILE A 199 -4.70 -1.58 3.72
N SER A 200 -5.11 -0.31 3.93
CA SER A 200 -4.27 0.72 4.56
C SER A 200 -3.87 0.34 5.99
N LEU A 201 -4.83 -0.07 6.83
CA LEU A 201 -4.57 -0.47 8.21
C LEU A 201 -3.71 -1.74 8.32
N ALA A 202 -3.87 -2.68 7.39
CA ALA A 202 -3.01 -3.87 7.32
C ALA A 202 -1.60 -3.57 6.80
N GLY A 203 -1.39 -2.41 6.15
CA GLY A 203 -0.14 -2.01 5.54
C GLY A 203 0.14 -2.65 4.17
N GLY A 204 -0.91 -3.18 3.51
CA GLY A 204 -0.82 -3.83 2.20
C GLY A 204 -1.82 -4.98 2.04
N LEU A 205 -2.15 -5.30 0.79
CA LEU A 205 -3.13 -6.34 0.45
C LEU A 205 -2.61 -7.74 0.80
N SER A 206 -1.33 -8.00 0.56
CA SER A 206 -0.69 -9.28 0.93
C SER A 206 -0.74 -9.50 2.44
N ARG A 207 -0.44 -8.47 3.24
CA ARG A 207 -0.55 -8.57 4.71
C ARG A 207 -1.99 -8.84 5.15
N LEU A 208 -2.97 -8.13 4.56
CA LEU A 208 -4.38 -8.34 4.86
C LEU A 208 -4.82 -9.79 4.60
N SER A 209 -4.34 -10.42 3.52
CA SER A 209 -4.71 -11.80 3.16
C SER A 209 -4.26 -12.87 4.16
N VAL A 210 -3.24 -12.59 4.98
CA VAL A 210 -2.69 -13.53 5.98
C VAL A 210 -3.25 -13.26 7.37
N MET A 211 -3.95 -12.14 7.58
CA MET A 211 -4.53 -11.80 8.88
C MET A 211 -5.70 -12.73 9.22
N PRO A 212 -5.80 -13.22 10.48
CA PRO A 212 -6.96 -13.96 10.91
C PRO A 212 -8.17 -13.03 11.04
N SER A 213 -9.37 -13.61 10.93
CA SER A 213 -10.63 -12.86 11.04
C SER A 213 -10.74 -12.04 12.33
N SER A 214 -10.25 -12.57 13.46
CA SER A 214 -10.23 -11.86 14.74
C SER A 214 -9.36 -10.60 14.72
N THR A 215 -8.27 -10.57 13.95
CA THR A 215 -7.46 -9.37 13.76
C THR A 215 -8.18 -8.39 12.83
N ILE A 216 -8.71 -8.86 11.70
CA ILE A 216 -9.43 -8.02 10.73
C ILE A 216 -10.62 -7.32 11.40
N GLN A 217 -11.34 -8.01 12.29
CA GLN A 217 -12.46 -7.48 13.07
C GLN A 217 -12.08 -6.24 13.90
N LEU A 218 -10.84 -6.17 14.38
CA LEU A 218 -10.37 -5.16 15.32
C LEU A 218 -9.47 -4.08 14.69
N LEU A 219 -9.18 -4.17 13.38
CA LEU A 219 -8.40 -3.16 12.66
C LEU A 219 -9.04 -1.77 12.80
N GLY A 220 -8.27 -0.78 13.26
CA GLY A 220 -8.73 0.58 13.55
C GLY A 220 -9.24 0.80 14.98
N ALA A 221 -9.32 -0.24 15.81
CA ALA A 221 -9.67 -0.16 17.24
C ALA A 221 -8.46 -0.44 18.16
N GLU A 222 -7.23 -0.28 17.67
CA GLU A 222 -6.00 -0.65 18.35
C GLU A 222 -5.90 0.02 19.73
N LYS A 223 -6.26 1.31 19.83
CA LYS A 223 -6.24 2.04 21.11
C LYS A 223 -7.13 1.38 22.17
N ALA A 224 -8.35 0.97 21.78
CA ALA A 224 -9.30 0.32 22.68
C ALA A 224 -8.83 -1.11 23.02
N LEU A 225 -8.29 -1.84 22.03
CA LEU A 225 -7.75 -3.18 22.21
C LEU A 225 -6.54 -3.17 23.18
N PHE A 226 -5.58 -2.28 22.97
CA PHE A 226 -4.41 -2.17 23.85
C PHE A 226 -4.77 -1.75 25.26
N ARG A 227 -5.80 -0.91 25.43
CA ARG A 227 -6.32 -0.57 26.76
C ARG A 227 -6.89 -1.82 27.46
N HIS A 228 -7.65 -2.63 26.74
CA HIS A 228 -8.18 -3.90 27.25
C HIS A 228 -7.07 -4.89 27.63
N LEU A 229 -6.06 -5.06 26.77
CA LEU A 229 -4.92 -5.94 27.02
C LEU A 229 -4.08 -5.50 28.23
N LYS A 230 -4.06 -4.19 28.54
CA LYS A 230 -3.41 -3.63 29.74
C LYS A 230 -4.27 -3.73 31.01
N GLY A 231 -5.33 -4.56 31.00
CA GLY A 231 -6.21 -4.78 32.15
C GLY A 231 -7.32 -3.73 32.30
N GLY A 232 -7.56 -2.89 31.29
CA GLY A 232 -8.54 -1.81 31.34
C GLY A 232 -9.76 -2.01 30.44
N GLY A 233 -10.95 -2.17 31.05
CA GLY A 233 -12.24 -2.08 30.35
C GLY A 233 -12.58 -3.28 29.46
N LYS A 234 -13.70 -3.16 28.71
CA LYS A 234 -14.20 -4.22 27.81
C LYS A 234 -13.44 -4.23 26.48
N SER A 235 -13.30 -5.41 25.88
CA SER A 235 -12.71 -5.55 24.55
C SER A 235 -13.57 -4.83 23.49
N PRO A 236 -12.95 -4.19 22.48
CA PRO A 236 -13.69 -3.66 21.34
C PRO A 236 -14.36 -4.80 20.57
N LYS A 237 -15.59 -4.58 20.07
CA LYS A 237 -16.30 -5.56 19.23
C LYS A 237 -15.95 -5.42 17.76
N HIS A 238 -15.76 -4.19 17.29
CA HIS A 238 -15.46 -3.87 15.90
C HIS A 238 -14.49 -2.70 15.85
N GLY A 239 -13.60 -2.70 14.87
CA GLY A 239 -12.83 -1.54 14.47
C GLY A 239 -13.52 -0.80 13.33
N ILE A 240 -12.82 -0.67 12.21
CA ILE A 240 -13.29 0.08 11.04
C ILE A 240 -14.54 -0.53 10.38
N LEU A 241 -14.78 -1.83 10.59
CA LEU A 241 -15.97 -2.52 10.11
C LEU A 241 -17.27 -1.91 10.66
N LEU A 242 -17.22 -1.19 11.79
CA LEU A 242 -18.38 -0.46 12.31
C LEU A 242 -18.96 0.54 11.29
N GLN A 243 -18.14 1.05 10.36
CA GLN A 243 -18.58 1.97 9.30
C GLN A 243 -19.43 1.27 8.24
N HIS A 244 -19.47 -0.06 8.22
CA HIS A 244 -20.28 -0.81 7.28
C HIS A 244 -21.77 -0.63 7.60
N PRO A 245 -22.63 -0.30 6.61
CA PRO A 245 -24.05 -0.02 6.85
C PRO A 245 -24.78 -1.11 7.65
N LEU A 246 -24.51 -2.38 7.35
CA LEU A 246 -25.12 -3.52 8.03
C LEU A 246 -24.77 -3.63 9.53
N ILE A 247 -23.62 -3.11 9.94
CA ILE A 247 -23.16 -3.16 11.34
C ILE A 247 -23.60 -1.89 12.07
N HIS A 248 -23.58 -0.74 11.39
CA HIS A 248 -23.99 0.51 11.99
C HIS A 248 -25.49 0.57 12.30
N GLN A 249 -26.32 -0.10 11.49
CA GLN A 249 -27.78 -0.11 11.62
C GLN A 249 -28.33 -1.21 12.54
N ALA A 250 -27.49 -2.16 12.97
CA ALA A 250 -27.85 -3.31 13.80
C ALA A 250 -27.63 -3.05 15.30
#